data_AF-S4W4N9-F1
#
_entry.id   AF-S4W4N9-F1
#
_cell.length_a   1.000
_cell.length_b   1.000
_cell.length_c   1.000
_cell.angle_alpha   90.00
_cell.angle_beta   90.00
_cell.angle_gamma   90.00
#
_symmetry.space_group_name_H-M   'P 1'
#
loop_
_entity.id
_entity.type
_entity.pdbx_description
1 polymer ?
#
loop_
_entity_poly.entity_id
_entity_poly.type
_entity_poly.pdbx_seq_one_letter_code
_entity_poly.pdbx_strand_id
1 'polypeptide(L)'
;SPALFTFADGRYCGANLDRNGLRPCRFYVTDDDRMICASEVGTILVESEKIIQKGRLKPGRMLLVDTVEGRIVDDRELKNTVASRFDFKGWIQGNLLTLPTLVEKITSKAVDIEPRIAFDITVQSDPRLLAFGYTFEQVSLLLAPMASDSKEALGSMGNDGPLACLAQAPRLMYDYFRELFAQ
;
A
#
# COMPACT_ATOMS: atom_id res chain seq x y z
N SER A 1 -3.49 -7.00 -6.52
CA SER A 1 -3.16 -8.25 -7.24
C SER A 1 -1.77 -8.16 -7.84
N PRO A 2 -0.99 -9.26 -7.87
CA PRO A 2 0.29 -9.34 -8.57
C PRO A 2 0.14 -8.97 -10.04
N ALA A 3 0.95 -8.05 -10.56
CA ALA A 3 0.80 -7.58 -11.93
C ALA A 3 2.16 -7.46 -12.63
N LEU A 4 2.22 -8.07 -13.81
CA LEU A 4 3.16 -7.75 -14.87
C LEU A 4 2.29 -7.33 -16.05
N PHE A 5 2.56 -6.17 -16.62
CA PHE A 5 1.92 -5.76 -17.85
C PHE A 5 2.96 -5.29 -18.85
N THR A 6 2.74 -5.68 -20.10
CA THR A 6 3.47 -5.19 -21.27
C THR A 6 2.59 -4.18 -22.00
N PHE A 7 3.21 -3.19 -22.62
CA PHE A 7 2.50 -2.11 -23.30
C PHE A 7 3.31 -1.64 -24.51
N ALA A 8 2.61 -1.02 -25.46
CA ALA A 8 3.20 -0.32 -26.59
C ALA A 8 2.27 0.80 -27.06
N ASP A 9 2.84 1.92 -27.53
CA ASP A 9 2.08 3.08 -28.04
C ASP A 9 2.50 3.52 -29.46
N GLY A 10 3.25 2.67 -30.17
CA GLY A 10 3.76 2.93 -31.52
C GLY A 10 5.16 3.50 -31.56
N ARG A 11 5.58 4.27 -30.53
CA ARG A 11 6.98 4.71 -30.36
C ARG A 11 7.68 3.96 -29.23
N TYR A 12 6.98 3.77 -28.12
CA TYR A 12 7.50 3.08 -26.96
C TYR A 12 6.91 1.68 -26.89
N CYS A 13 7.74 0.73 -26.49
CA CYS A 13 7.28 -0.58 -26.01
C CYS A 13 8.01 -0.94 -24.72
N GLY A 14 7.33 -1.66 -23.83
CA GLY A 14 7.88 -1.89 -22.51
C GLY A 14 7.11 -2.84 -21.63
N ALA A 15 7.61 -3.01 -20.42
CA ALA A 15 7.03 -3.81 -19.36
C ALA A 15 7.18 -3.12 -18.01
N ASN A 16 6.20 -3.27 -17.13
CA ASN A 16 6.26 -2.79 -15.76
C ASN A 16 5.68 -3.81 -14.78
N LEU A 17 6.22 -3.78 -13.57
CA LEU A 17 5.79 -4.62 -12.46
C LEU A 17 5.00 -3.82 -11.45
N ASP A 18 4.18 -4.53 -10.68
CA ASP A 18 3.62 -3.99 -9.46
C ASP A 18 4.72 -3.57 -8.47
N ARG A 19 4.35 -2.72 -7.49
CA ARG A 19 5.28 -2.15 -6.50
C ARG A 19 6.09 -3.20 -5.72
N ASN A 20 5.55 -4.40 -5.57
CA ASN A 20 6.19 -5.50 -4.83
C ASN A 20 6.92 -6.47 -5.78
N GLY A 21 6.72 -6.35 -7.10
CA GLY A 21 7.29 -7.23 -8.12
C GLY A 21 6.93 -8.70 -7.93
N LEU A 22 5.64 -8.96 -7.68
CA LEU A 22 5.13 -10.30 -7.36
C LEU A 22 5.01 -11.21 -8.58
N ARG A 23 5.25 -10.68 -9.79
CA ARG A 23 5.33 -11.46 -11.04
C ARG A 23 6.76 -11.44 -11.59
N PRO A 24 7.30 -12.58 -12.07
CA PRO A 24 8.61 -12.61 -12.69
C PRO A 24 8.53 -11.99 -14.09
N CYS A 25 9.59 -11.26 -14.47
CA CYS A 25 9.76 -10.73 -15.80
C CYS A 25 11.25 -10.71 -16.12
N ARG A 26 11.66 -11.42 -17.16
CA ARG A 26 13.04 -11.57 -17.60
C ARG A 26 13.19 -11.09 -19.03
N PHE A 27 14.37 -10.60 -19.35
CA PHE A 27 14.65 -10.12 -20.69
C PHE A 27 16.05 -10.51 -21.17
N TYR A 28 16.16 -10.62 -22.49
CA TYR A 28 17.40 -10.79 -23.23
C TYR A 28 17.55 -9.63 -24.22
N VAL A 29 18.79 -9.17 -24.40
CA VAL A 29 19.18 -8.26 -25.48
C VAL A 29 20.20 -9.00 -26.32
N THR A 30 19.94 -9.07 -27.63
CA THR A 30 20.81 -9.75 -28.59
C THR A 30 21.65 -8.78 -29.41
N ASP A 31 22.69 -9.29 -30.07
CA ASP A 31 23.57 -8.56 -30.96
C ASP A 31 22.95 -8.12 -32.28
N ASP A 32 21.86 -8.75 -32.68
CA ASP A 32 21.02 -8.35 -33.81
C ASP A 32 19.86 -7.41 -33.41
N ASP A 33 20.07 -6.63 -32.35
CA ASP A 33 19.20 -5.54 -31.89
C ASP A 33 17.75 -5.95 -31.56
N ARG A 34 17.58 -7.15 -30.98
CA ARG A 34 16.29 -7.63 -30.49
C ARG A 34 16.28 -7.64 -28.96
N MET A 35 15.17 -7.15 -28.42
CA MET A 35 14.83 -7.32 -27.01
C MET A 35 13.69 -8.33 -26.86
N ILE A 36 13.94 -9.41 -26.12
CA ILE A 36 12.95 -10.44 -25.83
C ILE A 36 12.60 -10.35 -24.36
N CYS A 37 11.33 -10.17 -24.04
CA CYS A 37 10.81 -10.08 -22.68
C CYS A 37 9.74 -11.15 -22.43
N ALA A 38 9.87 -11.91 -21.36
CA ALA A 38 8.94 -12.98 -21.00
C ALA A 38 8.84 -13.17 -19.47
N SER A 39 7.79 -13.86 -19.01
CA SER A 39 7.65 -14.21 -17.60
C SER A 39 8.70 -15.22 -17.12
N GLU A 40 9.27 -16.00 -18.05
CA GLU A 40 10.21 -17.08 -17.77
C GLU A 40 11.46 -17.00 -18.66
N VAL A 41 12.46 -17.84 -18.37
CA VAL A 41 13.64 -18.01 -19.25
C VAL A 41 13.39 -19.13 -20.24
N GLY A 42 13.97 -19.04 -21.44
CA GLY A 42 13.91 -20.13 -22.43
C GLY A 42 12.60 -20.26 -23.20
N THR A 43 11.70 -19.26 -23.11
CA THR A 43 10.44 -19.24 -23.88
C THR A 43 10.68 -19.15 -25.39
N ILE A 44 11.77 -18.49 -25.81
CA ILE A 44 12.21 -18.40 -27.19
C ILE A 44 13.65 -18.93 -27.25
N LEU A 45 13.92 -19.81 -28.21
CA LEU A 45 15.27 -20.33 -28.45
C LEU A 45 16.15 -19.23 -29.03
N VAL A 46 17.19 -18.86 -28.30
CA VAL A 46 18.20 -17.88 -28.74
C VAL A 46 19.57 -18.49 -28.49
N GLU A 47 20.42 -18.49 -29.51
CA GLU A 47 21.81 -18.95 -29.41
C GLU A 47 22.55 -18.10 -28.37
N SER A 48 23.27 -18.75 -27.45
CA SER A 48 23.94 -18.05 -26.33
C SER A 48 24.96 -17.02 -26.79
N GLU A 49 25.61 -17.25 -27.94
CA GLU A 49 26.61 -16.37 -28.54
C GLU A 49 26.04 -15.03 -28.97
N LYS A 50 24.74 -14.98 -29.31
CA LYS A 50 24.05 -13.76 -29.73
C LYS A 50 23.59 -12.91 -28.55
N ILE A 51 23.67 -13.39 -27.32
CA ILE A 51 23.09 -12.69 -26.16
C ILE A 51 24.12 -11.74 -25.55
N ILE A 52 23.91 -10.43 -25.72
CA ILE A 52 24.73 -9.37 -25.12
C ILE A 52 24.38 -9.18 -23.64
N GLN A 53 23.09 -9.21 -23.30
CA GLN A 53 22.63 -8.93 -21.95
C GLN A 53 21.49 -9.86 -21.53
N LYS A 54 21.54 -10.31 -20.28
CA LYS A 54 20.46 -11.02 -19.59
C LYS A 54 20.06 -10.24 -18.36
N GLY A 55 18.76 -10.05 -18.16
CA GLY A 55 18.25 -9.25 -17.04
C GLY A 55 16.91 -9.72 -16.52
N ARG A 56 16.51 -9.11 -15.40
CA ARG A 56 15.16 -9.23 -14.83
C ARG A 56 14.65 -7.86 -14.45
N LEU A 57 13.35 -7.65 -14.62
CA LEU A 57 12.68 -6.45 -14.15
C LEU A 57 12.55 -6.51 -12.62
N LYS A 58 12.86 -5.40 -11.96
CA LYS A 58 12.84 -5.28 -10.49
C LYS A 58 11.61 -4.48 -10.06
N PRO A 59 11.08 -4.71 -8.84
CA PRO A 59 9.99 -3.90 -8.30
C PRO A 59 10.29 -2.41 -8.43
N GLY A 60 9.31 -1.64 -8.90
CA GLY A 60 9.41 -0.20 -9.07
C GLY A 60 10.33 0.27 -10.20
N ARG A 61 10.84 -0.62 -11.06
CA ARG A 61 11.56 -0.24 -12.29
C ARG A 61 10.72 -0.52 -13.52
N MET A 62 10.87 0.32 -14.54
CA MET A 62 10.26 0.12 -15.85
C MET A 62 11.30 -0.39 -16.85
N LEU A 63 10.88 -1.33 -17.69
CA LEU A 63 11.60 -1.67 -18.92
C LEU A 63 10.95 -0.90 -20.06
N LEU A 64 11.71 -0.07 -20.77
CA LEU A 64 11.20 0.77 -21.84
C LEU A 64 12.20 0.80 -23.00
N VAL A 65 11.69 0.63 -24.21
CA VAL A 65 12.44 0.76 -25.47
C VAL A 65 11.79 1.87 -26.28
N ASP A 66 12.61 2.79 -26.78
CA ASP A 66 12.20 3.81 -27.75
C ASP A 66 12.54 3.29 -29.15
N THR A 67 11.53 2.95 -29.95
CA THR A 67 11.70 2.38 -31.29
C THR A 67 12.12 3.42 -32.32
N VAL A 68 11.96 4.71 -32.03
CA VAL A 68 12.41 5.80 -32.92
C VAL A 68 13.88 6.10 -32.69
N GLU A 69 14.31 6.14 -31.43
CA GLU A 69 15.73 6.35 -31.07
C GLU A 69 16.56 5.06 -31.13
N GLY A 70 15.92 3.88 -31.21
CA GLY A 70 16.58 2.58 -31.30
C GLY A 70 17.36 2.22 -30.03
N ARG A 71 16.84 2.56 -28.84
CA ARG A 71 17.55 2.32 -27.57
C ARG A 71 16.64 1.88 -26.44
N ILE A 72 17.24 1.19 -25.48
CA ILE A 72 16.63 0.94 -24.17
C ILE A 72 16.78 2.20 -23.34
N VAL A 73 15.67 2.72 -22.81
CA VAL A 73 15.64 3.93 -21.99
C VAL A 73 15.94 3.55 -20.54
N ASP A 74 16.88 4.26 -19.90
CA ASP A 74 17.20 4.02 -18.50
C ASP A 74 16.04 4.46 -17.59
N ASP A 75 15.73 3.66 -16.57
CA ASP A 75 14.62 3.92 -15.64
C ASP A 75 14.78 5.25 -14.88
N ARG A 76 16.01 5.64 -14.52
CA ARG A 76 16.26 6.91 -13.83
C ARG A 76 16.13 8.08 -14.78
N GLU A 77 16.67 7.96 -16.00
CA GLU A 77 16.51 8.95 -17.05
C GLU A 77 15.02 9.21 -17.31
N LEU A 78 14.24 8.15 -17.55
CA LEU A 78 12.80 8.23 -17.78
C LEU A 78 12.08 8.95 -16.64
N LYS A 79 12.32 8.52 -15.39
CA LYS A 79 11.68 9.10 -14.21
C LYS A 79 12.07 10.55 -14.00
N ASN A 80 13.33 10.91 -14.23
CA ASN A 80 13.79 12.30 -14.12
C ASN A 80 13.14 13.17 -15.19
N THR A 81 13.05 12.70 -16.43
CA THR A 81 12.39 13.44 -17.52
C THR A 81 10.91 13.68 -17.19
N VAL A 82 10.20 12.69 -16.64
CA VAL A 82 8.80 12.85 -16.23
C VAL A 82 8.65 13.75 -15.01
N ALA A 83 9.47 13.55 -13.98
CA ALA A 83 9.45 14.33 -12.74
C ALA A 83 9.81 15.81 -12.96
N SER A 84 10.58 16.12 -14.01
CA SER A 84 11.00 17.50 -14.33
C SER A 84 10.03 18.25 -15.24
N ARG A 85 8.92 17.63 -15.67
CA ARG A 85 7.94 18.29 -16.56
C ARG A 85 7.24 19.47 -15.90
N PHE A 86 7.04 19.39 -14.60
CA PHE A 86 6.37 20.41 -13.79
C PHE A 86 7.06 20.53 -12.44
N ASP A 87 6.90 21.67 -11.77
CA ASP A 87 7.37 21.86 -10.39
C ASP A 87 6.45 21.18 -9.38
N PHE A 88 6.43 19.85 -9.40
CA PHE A 88 5.65 19.05 -8.44
C PHE A 88 6.05 19.33 -7.00
N LYS A 89 7.32 19.68 -6.76
CA LYS A 89 7.81 20.02 -5.42
C LYS A 89 7.17 21.31 -4.93
N GLY A 90 7.14 22.36 -5.76
CA GLY A 90 6.44 23.61 -5.45
C GLY A 90 4.96 23.39 -5.19
N TRP A 91 4.31 22.51 -5.97
CA TRP A 91 2.89 22.17 -5.74
C TRP A 91 2.65 21.51 -4.39
N ILE A 92 3.51 20.55 -4.00
CA ILE A 92 3.41 19.90 -2.69
C ILE A 92 3.69 20.90 -1.58
N GLN A 93 4.76 21.69 -1.69
CA GLN A 93 5.13 22.65 -0.64
C GLN A 93 4.10 23.78 -0.46
N GLY A 94 3.46 24.23 -1.54
CA GLY A 94 2.45 25.29 -1.49
C GLY A 94 1.07 24.84 -0.99
N ASN A 95 0.72 23.56 -1.18
CA ASN A 95 -0.65 23.08 -0.96
C ASN A 95 -0.79 21.95 0.06
N LEU A 96 0.31 21.29 0.46
CA LEU A 96 0.26 20.22 1.45
C LEU A 96 0.06 20.80 2.85
N LEU A 97 -1.11 20.54 3.43
CA LEU A 97 -1.36 20.77 4.85
C LEU A 97 -1.06 19.50 5.63
N THR A 98 -0.13 19.59 6.58
CA THR A 98 0.16 18.48 7.50
C THR A 98 -0.52 18.72 8.83
N LEU A 99 -0.88 17.63 9.52
CA LEU A 99 -1.53 17.71 10.83
C LEU A 99 -0.67 18.48 11.86
N PRO A 100 0.66 18.28 11.96
CA PRO A 100 1.50 19.08 12.87
C PRO A 100 1.42 20.59 12.59
N THR A 101 1.52 21.01 11.32
CA THR A 101 1.39 22.41 10.92
C THR A 101 -0.01 22.97 11.24
N LEU A 102 -1.05 22.14 11.12
CA LEU A 102 -2.41 22.55 11.46
C LEU A 102 -2.58 22.73 12.97
N VAL A 103 -2.08 21.80 13.78
CA VAL A 103 -2.11 21.89 15.25
C VAL A 103 -1.41 23.16 15.72
N GLU A 104 -0.19 23.44 15.23
CA GLU A 104 0.54 24.68 15.56
C GLU A 104 -0.26 25.96 15.21
N LYS A 105 -0.93 25.97 14.04
CA LYS A 105 -1.80 27.09 13.62
C LYS A 105 -3.05 27.26 14.47
N ILE A 106 -3.58 26.18 15.05
CA ILE A 106 -4.77 26.22 15.90
C ILE A 106 -4.39 26.63 17.32
N THR A 107 -3.33 26.03 17.88
CA THR A 107 -2.80 26.37 19.20
C THR A 107 -2.33 27.83 19.27
N SER A 108 -1.71 28.36 18.21
CA SER A 108 -1.33 29.79 18.13
C SER A 108 -2.52 30.75 18.11
N LYS A 109 -3.72 30.27 17.72
CA LYS A 109 -4.98 31.03 17.81
C LYS A 109 -5.68 30.87 19.17
N ALA A 110 -5.01 30.25 20.15
CA ALA A 110 -5.55 29.96 21.47
C ALA A 110 -6.88 29.19 21.44
N VAL A 111 -7.09 28.37 20.41
CA VAL A 111 -8.23 27.45 20.35
C VAL A 111 -7.86 26.22 21.16
N ASP A 112 -8.62 25.97 22.22
CA ASP A 112 -8.50 24.77 23.04
C ASP A 112 -8.94 23.55 22.24
N ILE A 113 -7.99 22.66 21.97
CA ILE A 113 -8.17 21.38 21.28
C ILE A 113 -7.90 20.19 22.19
N GLU A 114 -7.61 20.43 23.47
CA GLU A 114 -7.36 19.35 24.40
C GLU A 114 -8.64 18.55 24.63
N PRO A 115 -8.57 17.21 24.63
CA PRO A 115 -9.72 16.40 24.95
C PRO A 115 -10.16 16.71 26.39
N ARG A 116 -11.44 17.05 26.57
CA ARG A 116 -12.04 17.22 27.89
C ARG A 116 -12.25 15.86 28.52
N ILE A 117 -11.24 15.38 29.26
CA ILE A 117 -11.29 14.12 29.99
C ILE A 117 -11.90 14.39 31.37
N ALA A 118 -13.01 13.74 31.67
CA ALA A 118 -13.61 13.71 32.99
C ALA A 118 -12.93 12.59 33.80
N PHE A 119 -12.10 12.95 34.77
CA PHE A 119 -11.28 12.02 35.56
C PHE A 119 -12.07 11.28 36.65
N ASP A 120 -13.31 11.68 36.91
CA ASP A 120 -14.23 11.09 37.89
C ASP A 120 -15.04 9.91 37.32
N ILE A 121 -14.97 9.67 36.01
CA ILE A 121 -15.72 8.61 35.34
C ILE A 121 -14.88 7.34 35.22
N THR A 122 -15.41 6.23 35.74
CA THR A 122 -14.87 4.89 35.54
C THR A 122 -15.51 4.19 34.35
N VAL A 123 -14.88 3.12 33.85
CA VAL A 123 -15.41 2.25 32.78
C VAL A 123 -16.83 1.76 33.08
N GLN A 124 -17.13 1.48 34.35
CA GLN A 124 -18.43 0.96 34.79
C GLN A 124 -19.50 2.04 34.91
N SER A 125 -19.09 3.30 35.12
CA SER A 125 -20.00 4.42 35.33
C SER A 125 -20.22 5.29 34.09
N ASP A 126 -19.48 5.07 32.99
CA ASP A 126 -19.62 5.86 31.77
C ASP A 126 -20.82 5.40 30.94
N PRO A 127 -21.93 6.17 30.87
CA PRO A 127 -23.10 5.78 30.07
C PRO A 127 -22.79 5.75 28.57
N ARG A 128 -21.74 6.44 28.11
CA ARG A 128 -21.35 6.46 26.68
C ARG A 128 -20.82 5.10 26.26
N LEU A 129 -20.00 4.45 27.09
CA LEU A 129 -19.47 3.12 26.80
C LEU A 129 -20.61 2.13 26.58
N LEU A 130 -21.61 2.14 27.47
CA LEU A 130 -22.80 1.31 27.32
C LEU A 130 -23.60 1.65 26.06
N ALA A 131 -23.80 2.94 25.78
CA ALA A 131 -24.54 3.40 24.59
C ALA A 131 -23.87 2.97 23.27
N PHE A 132 -22.54 2.89 23.23
CA PHE A 132 -21.78 2.38 22.09
C PHE A 132 -21.54 0.87 22.13
N GLY A 133 -22.13 0.15 23.08
CA GLY A 133 -22.06 -1.30 23.19
C GLY A 133 -20.72 -1.85 23.71
N TYR A 134 -19.90 -1.00 24.34
CA TYR A 134 -18.66 -1.46 25.00
C TYR A 134 -18.99 -2.25 26.27
N THR A 135 -18.38 -3.43 26.38
CA THR A 135 -18.43 -4.24 27.60
C THR A 135 -17.16 -4.03 28.44
N PHE A 136 -17.26 -4.31 29.75
CA PHE A 136 -16.08 -4.29 30.63
C PHE A 136 -14.97 -5.23 30.12
N GLU A 137 -15.35 -6.36 29.55
CA GLU A 137 -14.43 -7.33 28.95
C GLU A 137 -13.69 -6.74 27.75
N GLN A 138 -14.39 -6.07 26.81
CA GLN A 138 -13.75 -5.42 25.67
C GLN A 138 -12.75 -4.36 26.11
N VAL A 139 -13.09 -3.55 27.12
CA VAL A 139 -12.18 -2.53 27.63
C VAL A 139 -10.96 -3.17 28.31
N SER A 140 -11.18 -4.20 29.12
CA SER A 140 -10.11 -4.81 29.94
C SER A 140 -9.20 -5.75 29.15
N LEU A 141 -9.75 -6.52 28.20
CA LEU A 141 -9.02 -7.53 27.43
C LEU A 141 -8.50 -7.01 26.08
N LEU A 142 -9.13 -5.98 25.50
CA LEU A 142 -8.71 -5.44 24.20
C LEU A 142 -8.09 -4.05 24.35
N LEU A 143 -8.82 -3.09 24.91
CA LEU A 143 -8.35 -1.70 24.96
C LEU A 143 -7.17 -1.49 25.92
N ALA A 144 -7.23 -2.05 27.13
CA ALA A 144 -6.19 -1.87 28.13
C ALA A 144 -4.82 -2.46 27.71
N PRO A 145 -4.74 -3.65 27.09
CA PRO A 145 -3.48 -4.15 26.51
C PRO A 145 -3.00 -3.29 25.33
N MET A 146 -3.90 -2.82 24.46
CA MET A 146 -3.52 -1.90 23.38
C MET A 146 -2.90 -0.60 23.90
N ALA A 147 -3.46 -0.04 24.97
CA ALA A 147 -2.95 1.17 25.60
C ALA A 147 -1.60 0.93 26.31
N SER A 148 -1.40 -0.25 26.91
CA SER A 148 -0.20 -0.57 27.69
C SER A 148 0.98 -1.02 26.82
N ASP A 149 0.70 -1.87 25.83
CA ASP A 149 1.73 -2.56 25.03
C ASP A 149 1.88 -2.00 23.61
N SER A 150 1.01 -1.05 23.21
CA SER A 150 0.95 -0.50 21.84
C SER A 150 0.79 -1.59 20.76
N LYS A 151 0.13 -2.71 21.11
CA LYS A 151 -0.12 -3.86 20.24
C LYS A 151 -1.55 -4.35 20.45
N GLU A 152 -2.13 -4.91 19.40
CA GLU A 152 -3.43 -5.56 19.49
C GLU A 152 -3.38 -6.76 20.45
N ALA A 153 -4.48 -6.98 21.18
CA ALA A 153 -4.62 -8.09 22.09
C ALA A 153 -4.61 -9.42 21.33
N LEU A 154 -3.80 -10.37 21.80
CA LEU A 154 -3.74 -11.71 21.23
C LEU A 154 -4.66 -12.65 22.00
N GLY A 155 -5.47 -13.40 21.25
CA GLY A 155 -6.28 -14.51 21.75
C GLY A 155 -5.91 -15.83 21.11
N SER A 156 -6.43 -16.92 21.66
CA SER A 156 -6.35 -18.25 21.05
C SER A 156 -7.73 -18.89 21.06
N MET A 157 -7.88 -20.01 20.35
CA MET A 157 -9.16 -20.68 20.04
C MET A 157 -9.98 -19.97 18.96
N GLY A 158 -10.92 -20.72 18.38
CA GLY A 158 -11.84 -20.20 17.37
C GLY A 158 -12.90 -19.30 18.00
N ASN A 159 -13.60 -18.53 17.16
CA ASN A 159 -14.78 -17.79 17.58
C ASN A 159 -16.01 -18.72 17.53
N ASP A 160 -16.38 -19.28 18.68
CA ASP A 160 -17.55 -20.16 18.84
C ASP A 160 -18.87 -19.38 18.97
N GLY A 161 -18.84 -18.05 18.87
CA GLY A 161 -20.03 -17.20 18.92
C GLY A 161 -20.90 -17.35 17.66
N PRO A 162 -22.24 -17.18 17.79
CA PRO A 162 -23.12 -17.17 16.62
C PRO A 162 -22.76 -16.00 15.69
N LEU A 163 -23.03 -16.17 14.39
CA LEU A 163 -22.95 -15.07 13.42
C LEU A 163 -23.79 -13.88 13.90
N ALA A 164 -23.37 -12.67 13.57
CA ALA A 164 -24.01 -11.45 14.07
C ALA A 164 -25.52 -11.39 13.76
N CYS A 165 -25.96 -11.92 12.61
CA CYS A 165 -27.36 -12.01 12.22
C CYS A 165 -28.19 -13.06 12.97
N LEU A 166 -27.55 -14.02 13.64
CA LEU A 166 -28.19 -15.10 14.42
C LEU A 166 -28.08 -14.87 15.93
N ALA A 167 -27.29 -13.88 16.36
CA ALA A 167 -27.10 -13.58 17.76
C ALA A 167 -28.40 -13.00 18.36
N GLN A 168 -28.79 -13.50 19.54
CA GLN A 168 -29.89 -12.94 20.32
C GLN A 168 -29.49 -11.63 21.03
N ALA A 169 -28.21 -11.51 21.38
CA ALA A 169 -27.65 -10.30 21.95
C ALA A 169 -27.45 -9.21 20.87
N PRO A 170 -27.56 -7.92 21.23
CA PRO A 170 -27.26 -6.84 20.29
C PRO A 170 -25.82 -6.95 19.80
N ARG A 171 -25.64 -6.81 18.48
CA ARG A 171 -24.33 -6.84 17.81
C ARG A 171 -24.02 -5.50 17.18
N LEU A 172 -22.75 -5.15 17.16
CA LEU A 172 -22.31 -3.89 16.59
C LEU A 172 -22.17 -4.03 15.08
N MET A 173 -22.30 -2.90 14.37
CA MET A 173 -22.34 -2.91 12.90
C MET A 173 -21.11 -3.58 12.29
N TYR A 174 -19.94 -3.41 12.90
CA TYR A 174 -18.69 -4.01 12.42
C TYR A 174 -18.65 -5.54 12.54
N ASP A 175 -19.46 -6.17 13.39
CA ASP A 175 -19.53 -7.65 13.50
C ASP A 175 -20.11 -8.32 12.24
N TYR A 176 -20.80 -7.53 11.40
CA TYR A 176 -21.37 -7.99 10.13
C TYR A 176 -20.36 -7.92 8.96
N PHE A 177 -19.26 -7.19 9.13
CA PHE A 177 -18.22 -7.07 8.12
C PHE A 177 -17.12 -8.09 8.42
N ARG A 178 -16.75 -8.87 7.40
CA ARG A 178 -15.65 -9.83 7.49
C ARG A 178 -14.50 -9.35 6.62
N GLU A 179 -13.31 -9.30 7.20
CA GLU A 179 -12.10 -8.98 6.46
C GLU A 179 -11.85 -10.08 5.42
N LEU A 180 -11.78 -9.66 4.16
CA LEU A 180 -11.36 -10.55 3.09
C LEU A 180 -9.83 -10.64 3.13
N PHE A 181 -9.33 -11.86 2.97
CA PHE A 181 -7.90 -12.11 2.80
C PHE A 181 -7.65 -12.72 1.43
N ALA A 182 -6.48 -12.40 0.86
CA ALA A 182 -6.02 -13.07 -0.34
C ALA A 182 -5.58 -14.49 0.04
N GLN A 183 -6.10 -15.47 -0.69
CA GLN A 183 -5.67 -16.88 -0.63
C GLN A 183 -4.77 -17.18 -1.82
#